data_AF-A0A0J9XBQ0-F1
#
_entry.id   AF-A0A0J9XBQ0-F1
#
_cell.length_a   1.000
_cell.length_b   1.000
_cell.length_c   1.000
_cell.angle_alpha   90.00
_cell.angle_beta   90.00
_cell.angle_gamma   90.00
#
_symmetry.space_group_name_H-M   'P 1'
#
loop_
_entity.id
_entity.type
_entity.pdbx_description
1 polymer ?
#
loop_
_entity_poly.entity_id
_entity_poly.type
_entity_poly.pdbx_seq_one_letter_code
_entity_poly.pdbx_strand_id
1 'polypeptide(L)'
;MSAIDEESIIKQRVLISEVNYKRLAKLSYELISLQTPSQDEINKLRENLILEFQNYELALARLQLQMQMNGKEIEHYNNEKVASTEKIARLDVKTLELQTRLSKAQTARAHREEYSKFADDLFKSRKFEIDARKLNYDLNEGRQSTSNAPTPIENDDKMELDDTNNKVIRSVTLNISREKAKRINSGLIDEIAELEARKEMYERTWNQRKDNFQEILEGLQRFRSQVLEEKMEQERQEEMNEEDNEANDEKMDTTS
;
A
#
# COMPACT_ATOMS: atom_id res chain seq x y z
N MET A 1 -35.74 36.01 53.78
CA MET A 1 -36.23 34.67 54.13
C MET A 1 -36.51 33.95 52.83
N SER A 2 -35.80 32.86 52.58
CA SER A 2 -35.78 32.15 51.28
C SER A 2 -37.03 31.26 51.17
N ALA A 3 -37.62 31.13 49.98
CA ALA A 3 -38.81 30.31 49.71
C ALA A 3 -38.69 28.84 50.18
N ILE A 4 -37.46 28.35 50.34
CA ILE A 4 -37.14 27.02 50.88
C ILE A 4 -37.56 26.87 52.36
N ASP A 5 -37.55 27.97 53.12
CA ASP A 5 -37.91 28.01 54.53
C ASP A 5 -39.44 27.97 54.72
N GLU A 6 -40.17 28.72 53.89
CA GLU A 6 -41.64 28.72 53.90
C GLU A 6 -42.22 27.36 53.48
N GLU A 7 -41.65 26.71 52.46
CA GLU A 7 -42.11 25.39 52.01
C GLU A 7 -41.85 24.31 53.07
N SER A 8 -40.74 24.42 53.81
CA SER A 8 -40.43 23.54 54.95
C SER A 8 -41.41 23.75 56.11
N ILE A 9 -41.72 25.00 56.44
CA ILE A 9 -42.70 25.37 57.46
C ILE A 9 -44.11 24.87 57.09
N ILE A 10 -44.51 24.99 55.82
CA ILE A 10 -45.81 24.51 55.32
C ILE A 10 -45.89 22.98 55.39
N LYS A 11 -44.83 22.27 54.97
CA LYS A 11 -44.76 20.80 55.07
C LYS A 11 -44.82 20.33 56.52
N GLN A 12 -44.12 20.99 57.45
CA GLN A 12 -44.19 20.69 58.88
C GLN A 12 -45.59 20.92 59.45
N ARG A 13 -46.29 21.98 59.06
CA ARG A 13 -47.67 22.26 59.50
C ARG A 13 -48.69 21.23 59.02
N VAL A 14 -48.51 20.72 57.81
CA VAL A 14 -49.42 19.70 57.22
C VAL A 14 -49.17 18.31 57.83
N LEU A 15 -47.94 18.02 58.28
CA LEU A 15 -47.57 16.73 58.88
C LEU A 15 -48.11 16.53 60.30
N ILE A 16 -48.29 17.60 61.08
CA ILE A 16 -48.78 17.53 62.45
C ILE A 16 -50.26 17.91 62.49
N SER A 17 -51.12 16.93 62.25
CA SER A 17 -52.55 17.03 62.50
C SER A 17 -52.82 17.08 64.01
N GLU A 18 -52.61 18.24 64.63
CA GLU A 18 -52.96 18.46 66.04
C GLU A 18 -54.47 18.54 66.27
N VAL A 19 -55.29 18.51 65.21
CA VAL A 19 -56.74 18.73 65.26
C VAL A 19 -57.42 17.70 66.14
N ASN A 20 -57.12 16.42 65.94
CA ASN A 20 -57.73 15.33 66.70
C ASN A 20 -57.32 15.40 68.18
N TYR A 21 -56.04 15.67 68.47
CA TYR A 21 -55.54 15.86 69.83
C TYR A 21 -56.20 17.06 70.53
N LYS A 22 -56.32 18.21 69.84
CA LYS A 22 -56.95 19.43 70.37
C LYS A 22 -58.44 19.22 70.65
N ARG A 23 -59.15 18.49 69.80
CA ARG A 23 -60.56 18.13 70.04
C ARG A 23 -60.71 17.23 71.25
N LEU A 24 -59.84 16.23 71.38
CA LEU A 24 -59.84 15.31 72.50
C LEU A 24 -59.52 16.01 73.84
N ALA A 25 -58.56 16.94 73.82
CA ALA A 25 -58.25 17.80 74.96
C ALA A 25 -59.42 18.72 75.34
N LYS A 26 -60.12 19.28 74.34
CA LYS A 26 -61.31 20.12 74.56
C LYS A 26 -62.47 19.33 75.18
N LEU A 27 -62.77 18.14 74.66
CA LEU A 27 -63.80 17.26 75.22
C LEU A 27 -63.45 16.82 76.64
N SER A 28 -62.18 16.56 76.91
CA SER A 28 -61.70 16.21 78.26
C SER A 28 -61.86 17.37 79.24
N TYR A 29 -61.57 18.59 78.80
CA TYR A 29 -61.77 19.80 79.60
C TYR A 29 -63.26 20.07 79.87
N GLU A 30 -64.10 19.89 78.86
CA GLU A 30 -65.56 20.04 78.95
C GLU A 30 -66.15 19.08 80.00
N LEU A 31 -65.67 17.83 80.01
CA LEU A 31 -66.03 16.80 81.00
C LEU A 31 -65.68 17.19 82.43
N ILE A 32 -64.54 17.85 82.63
CA ILE A 32 -64.08 18.33 83.96
C ILE A 32 -64.85 19.59 84.39
N SER A 33 -65.28 20.42 83.44
CA SER A 33 -65.91 21.71 83.71
C SER A 33 -67.41 21.66 84.04
N LEU A 34 -68.07 20.52 83.80
CA LEU A 34 -69.51 20.34 84.04
C LEU A 34 -69.83 20.30 85.53
N GLN A 35 -70.56 21.31 86.03
CA GLN A 35 -71.18 21.29 87.35
C GLN A 35 -72.61 20.77 87.23
N THR A 36 -72.90 19.64 87.88
CA THR A 36 -74.20 18.91 87.86
C THR A 36 -74.69 18.48 86.46
N PRO A 37 -73.96 17.60 85.75
CA PRO A 37 -74.37 17.14 84.43
C PRO A 37 -75.59 16.21 84.46
N SER A 38 -76.46 16.34 83.46
CA SER A 38 -77.53 15.38 83.19
C SER A 38 -76.97 14.07 82.65
N GLN A 39 -77.63 12.93 82.92
CA GLN A 39 -77.20 11.62 82.41
C GLN A 39 -77.10 11.58 80.88
N ASP A 40 -77.94 12.36 80.19
CA ASP A 40 -77.94 12.45 78.72
C ASP A 40 -76.71 13.21 78.19
N GLU A 41 -76.22 14.23 78.92
CA GLU A 41 -75.01 14.98 78.58
C GLU A 41 -73.76 14.12 78.77
N ILE A 42 -73.71 13.34 79.86
CA ILE A 42 -72.63 12.38 80.12
C ILE A 42 -72.56 11.34 78.99
N ASN A 43 -73.70 10.78 78.58
CA ASN A 43 -73.75 9.79 77.51
C ASN A 43 -73.28 10.39 76.18
N LYS A 44 -73.71 11.61 75.82
CA LYS A 44 -73.26 12.32 74.61
C LYS A 44 -71.76 12.60 74.63
N LEU A 45 -71.22 13.11 75.74
CA LEU A 45 -69.77 13.35 75.86
C LEU A 45 -68.97 12.05 75.75
N ARG A 46 -69.47 10.96 76.34
CA ARG A 46 -68.84 9.64 76.25
C ARG A 46 -68.79 9.13 74.82
N GLU A 47 -69.89 9.23 74.07
CA GLU A 47 -69.94 8.84 72.67
C GLU A 47 -68.99 9.68 71.81
N ASN A 48 -68.98 11.01 72.01
CA ASN A 48 -68.06 11.91 71.29
C ASN A 48 -66.59 11.58 71.59
N LEU A 49 -66.26 11.27 72.84
CA LEU A 49 -64.90 10.93 73.26
C LEU A 49 -64.45 9.60 72.66
N ILE A 50 -65.31 8.58 72.63
CA ILE A 50 -65.04 7.31 71.96
C ILE A 50 -64.79 7.51 70.46
N LEU A 51 -65.64 8.31 69.80
CA LEU A 51 -65.50 8.60 68.37
C LEU A 51 -64.19 9.33 68.06
N GLU A 52 -63.82 10.33 68.88
CA GLU A 52 -62.56 11.06 68.69
C GLU A 52 -61.33 10.18 68.97
N PHE A 53 -61.39 9.24 69.93
CA PHE A 53 -60.32 8.26 70.12
C PHE A 53 -60.16 7.34 68.91
N GLN A 54 -61.25 6.82 68.35
CA GLN A 54 -61.22 5.99 67.14
C GLN A 54 -60.65 6.77 65.93
N ASN A 55 -61.05 8.03 65.78
CA ASN A 55 -60.51 8.91 64.74
C ASN A 55 -59.00 9.16 64.92
N TYR A 56 -58.54 9.27 66.16
CA TYR A 56 -57.11 9.44 66.46
C TYR A 56 -56.31 8.17 66.19
N GLU A 57 -56.81 6.99 66.58
CA GLU A 57 -56.20 5.70 66.28
C GLU A 57 -56.04 5.49 64.77
N LEU A 58 -57.09 5.79 63.99
CA LEU A 58 -57.04 5.68 62.53
C LEU A 58 -56.01 6.65 61.92
N ALA A 59 -55.91 7.87 62.45
CA ALA A 59 -54.91 8.84 62.03
C ALA A 59 -53.48 8.36 62.30
N LEU A 60 -53.23 7.76 63.47
CA LEU A 60 -51.92 7.18 63.82
C LEU A 60 -51.57 5.98 62.92
N ALA A 61 -52.52 5.07 62.70
CA ALA A 61 -52.31 3.92 61.81
C ALA A 61 -51.96 4.36 60.38
N ARG A 62 -52.66 5.38 59.86
CA ARG A 62 -52.37 5.97 58.55
C ARG A 62 -50.96 6.57 58.50
N LEU A 63 -50.56 7.33 59.52
CA LEU A 63 -49.22 7.92 59.58
C LEU A 63 -48.12 6.85 59.65
N GLN A 64 -48.32 5.78 60.42
CA GLN A 64 -47.39 4.66 60.50
C GLN A 64 -47.24 3.96 59.15
N LEU A 65 -48.36 3.67 58.46
CA LEU A 65 -48.33 3.05 57.14
C LEU A 65 -47.66 3.97 56.11
N GLN A 66 -47.94 5.27 56.15
CA GLN A 66 -47.29 6.26 55.28
C GLN A 66 -45.78 6.31 55.52
N MET A 67 -45.34 6.29 56.78
CA MET A 67 -43.91 6.24 57.13
C MET A 67 -43.25 4.97 56.61
N GLN A 68 -43.90 3.81 56.75
CA GLN A 68 -43.39 2.54 56.23
C GLN A 68 -43.32 2.53 54.70
N MET A 69 -44.36 3.02 54.01
CA MET A 69 -44.35 3.12 52.55
C MET A 69 -43.27 4.06 52.06
N ASN A 70 -43.17 5.26 52.64
CA ASN A 70 -42.11 6.21 52.30
C ASN A 70 -40.71 5.62 52.55
N GLY A 71 -40.53 4.85 53.63
CA GLY A 71 -39.26 4.16 53.90
C GLY A 71 -38.88 3.18 52.79
N LYS A 72 -39.82 2.33 52.36
CA LYS A 72 -39.61 1.41 51.24
C LYS A 72 -39.36 2.14 49.93
N GLU A 73 -40.06 3.24 49.69
CA GLU A 73 -39.91 4.05 48.48
C GLU A 73 -38.51 4.71 48.42
N ILE A 74 -38.02 5.24 49.54
CA ILE A 74 -36.67 5.78 49.65
C ILE A 74 -35.62 4.70 49.37
N GLU A 75 -35.80 3.50 49.93
CA GLU A 75 -34.92 2.37 49.68
C GLU A 75 -34.92 1.99 48.19
N HIS A 76 -36.10 1.94 47.56
CA HIS A 76 -36.24 1.68 46.13
C HIS A 76 -35.47 2.70 45.27
N TYR A 77 -35.66 4.00 45.50
CA TYR A 77 -34.94 5.03 44.76
C TYR A 77 -33.42 5.01 45.00
N ASN A 78 -32.98 4.68 46.22
CA ASN A 78 -31.55 4.52 46.49
C ASN A 78 -30.96 3.36 45.68
N ASN A 79 -31.66 2.22 45.62
CA ASN A 79 -31.23 1.07 44.83
C ASN A 79 -31.21 1.39 43.32
N GLU A 80 -32.24 2.09 42.81
CA GLU A 80 -32.30 2.51 41.41
C GLU A 80 -31.19 3.51 41.06
N LYS A 81 -30.87 4.42 41.97
CA LYS A 81 -29.74 5.35 41.82
C LYS A 81 -28.42 4.58 41.71
N VAL A 82 -28.17 3.61 42.59
CA VAL A 82 -26.97 2.76 42.53
C VAL A 82 -26.91 2.02 41.19
N ALA A 83 -27.99 1.34 40.79
CA ALA A 83 -28.05 0.63 39.51
C ALA A 83 -27.81 1.55 38.30
N SER A 84 -28.30 2.78 38.34
CA SER A 84 -28.08 3.78 37.30
C SER A 84 -26.61 4.24 37.26
N THR A 85 -25.98 4.47 38.42
CA THR A 85 -24.55 4.83 38.47
C THR A 85 -23.66 3.71 37.94
N GLU A 86 -23.97 2.45 38.23
CA GLU A 86 -23.25 1.30 37.65
C GLU A 86 -23.39 1.24 36.13
N LYS A 87 -24.60 1.49 35.59
CA LYS A 87 -24.82 1.53 34.14
C LYS A 87 -23.99 2.64 33.49
N ILE A 88 -23.96 3.83 34.08
CA ILE A 88 -23.15 4.95 33.60
C ILE A 88 -21.67 4.55 33.55
N ALA A 89 -21.14 4.00 34.65
CA ALA A 89 -19.74 3.56 34.69
C ALA A 89 -19.41 2.51 33.61
N ARG A 90 -20.31 1.56 33.35
CA ARG A 90 -20.13 0.58 32.26
C ARG A 90 -20.14 1.22 30.87
N LEU A 91 -21.01 2.22 30.66
CA LEU A 91 -21.09 2.95 29.39
C LEU A 91 -19.84 3.80 29.16
N ASP A 92 -19.28 4.40 30.21
CA ASP A 92 -18.03 5.18 30.12
C ASP A 92 -16.86 4.30 29.68
N VAL A 93 -16.71 3.12 30.31
CA VAL A 93 -15.68 2.13 29.91
C VAL A 93 -15.85 1.73 28.45
N LYS A 94 -17.08 1.42 28.03
CA LYS A 94 -17.36 1.04 26.63
C LYS A 94 -17.09 2.18 25.65
N THR A 95 -17.38 3.42 26.04
CA THR A 95 -17.11 4.61 25.22
C THR A 95 -15.62 4.78 25.02
N LEU A 96 -14.83 4.62 26.07
CA LEU A 96 -13.37 4.69 26.01
C LEU A 96 -12.77 3.57 25.13
N GLU A 97 -13.31 2.35 25.22
CA GLU A 97 -12.92 1.24 24.34
C GLU A 97 -13.19 1.56 22.86
N LEU A 98 -14.39 2.06 22.55
CA LEU A 98 -14.77 2.42 21.19
C LEU A 98 -13.92 3.58 20.64
N GLN A 99 -13.62 4.59 21.45
CA GLN A 99 -12.72 5.68 21.08
C GLN A 99 -11.32 5.15 20.75
N THR A 100 -10.79 4.24 21.57
CA THR A 100 -9.49 3.60 21.32
C THR A 100 -9.49 2.81 20.02
N ARG A 101 -10.55 2.03 19.77
CA ARG A 101 -10.71 1.27 18.53
C ARG A 101 -10.82 2.18 17.30
N LEU A 102 -11.55 3.28 17.42
CA LEU A 102 -11.68 4.28 16.37
C LEU A 102 -10.33 4.92 16.03
N SER A 103 -9.56 5.33 17.05
CA SER A 103 -8.21 5.89 16.85
C SER A 103 -7.27 4.90 16.14
N LYS A 104 -7.28 3.63 16.54
CA LYS A 104 -6.52 2.57 15.85
C LYS A 104 -6.96 2.38 14.39
N ALA A 105 -8.25 2.43 14.11
CA ALA A 105 -8.77 2.32 12.75
C ALA A 105 -8.39 3.55 11.89
N GLN A 106 -8.44 4.75 12.47
CA GLN A 106 -8.06 5.99 11.80
C GLN A 106 -6.56 6.03 11.45
N THR A 107 -5.70 5.65 12.38
CA THR A 107 -4.25 5.54 12.14
C THR A 107 -3.92 4.50 11.06
N ALA A 108 -4.54 3.32 11.11
CA ALA A 108 -4.39 2.31 10.07
C ALA A 108 -4.87 2.81 8.69
N ARG A 109 -5.97 3.59 8.65
CA ARG A 109 -6.44 4.23 7.42
C ARG A 109 -5.45 5.28 6.91
N ALA A 110 -4.92 6.13 7.78
CA ALA A 110 -3.92 7.13 7.41
C ALA A 110 -2.68 6.48 6.76
N HIS A 111 -2.16 5.40 7.38
CA HIS A 111 -1.05 4.63 6.79
C HIS A 111 -1.41 4.02 5.43
N ARG A 112 -2.63 3.51 5.24
CA ARG A 112 -3.06 3.01 3.91
C ARG A 112 -3.11 4.12 2.87
N GLU A 113 -3.59 5.31 3.23
CA GLU A 113 -3.61 6.46 2.33
C GLU A 113 -2.17 6.90 1.97
N GLU A 114 -1.25 6.92 2.93
CA GLU A 114 0.17 7.18 2.71
C GLU A 114 0.82 6.13 1.80
N TYR A 115 0.60 4.84 2.07
CA TYR A 115 1.12 3.75 1.24
C TYR A 115 0.53 3.77 -0.17
N SER A 116 -0.76 4.10 -0.31
CA SER A 116 -1.39 4.25 -1.62
C SER A 116 -0.76 5.38 -2.41
N LYS A 117 -0.55 6.55 -1.80
CA LYS A 117 0.13 7.69 -2.46
C LYS A 117 1.54 7.32 -2.87
N PHE A 118 2.30 6.66 -1.99
CA PHE A 118 3.64 6.19 -2.30
C PHE A 118 3.64 5.18 -3.45
N ALA A 119 2.68 4.24 -3.46
CA ALA A 119 2.52 3.30 -4.55
C ALA A 119 2.16 4.03 -5.86
N ASP A 120 1.22 4.97 -5.83
CA ASP A 120 0.85 5.78 -6.99
C ASP A 120 2.05 6.55 -7.53
N ASP A 121 2.87 7.14 -6.67
CA ASP A 121 4.10 7.84 -7.07
C ASP A 121 5.17 6.90 -7.66
N LEU A 122 5.25 5.66 -7.16
CA LEU A 122 6.11 4.62 -7.74
C LEU A 122 5.59 4.17 -9.12
N PHE A 123 4.29 4.19 -9.35
CA PHE A 123 3.66 3.87 -10.64
C PHE A 123 3.52 5.07 -11.59
N LYS A 124 3.72 6.31 -11.12
CA LYS A 124 3.78 7.49 -11.98
C LYS A 124 5.12 7.50 -12.73
N SER A 125 5.05 7.27 -14.04
CA SER A 125 6.20 7.19 -14.95
C SER A 125 7.09 8.43 -14.85
N ARG A 126 8.28 8.27 -14.26
CA ARG A 126 9.31 9.31 -14.26
C ARG A 126 10.03 9.25 -15.61
N LYS A 127 9.75 10.20 -16.49
CA LYS A 127 10.48 10.34 -17.76
C LYS A 127 11.90 10.82 -17.44
N PHE A 128 12.86 9.90 -17.40
CA PHE A 128 14.26 10.27 -17.46
C PHE A 128 14.64 10.45 -18.93
N GLU A 129 15.03 11.66 -19.30
CA GLU A 129 15.62 11.94 -20.61
C GLU A 129 17.09 11.50 -20.51
N ILE A 130 17.38 10.29 -20.97
CA ILE A 130 18.75 9.79 -21.04
C ILE A 130 19.34 10.26 -22.36
N ASP A 131 20.32 11.15 -22.27
CA ASP A 131 21.03 11.69 -23.43
C ASP A 131 21.92 10.59 -24.04
N ALA A 132 21.53 10.06 -25.20
CA ALA A 132 22.15 8.88 -25.83
C ALA A 132 23.67 9.06 -26.08
N ARG A 133 24.14 10.30 -26.18
CA ARG A 133 25.57 10.65 -26.36
C ARG A 133 26.43 10.27 -25.16
N LYS A 134 25.90 10.26 -23.93
CA LYS A 134 26.65 9.86 -22.73
C LYS A 134 26.76 8.35 -22.56
N LEU A 135 25.77 7.58 -23.01
CA LEU A 135 25.77 6.12 -22.87
C LEU A 135 26.82 5.44 -23.78
N ASN A 136 27.09 6.03 -24.95
CA ASN A 136 28.14 5.56 -25.85
C ASN A 136 29.57 5.83 -25.34
N TYR A 137 29.74 6.77 -24.39
CA TYR A 137 31.05 7.03 -23.78
C TYR A 137 31.42 5.90 -22.79
N ASP A 138 30.48 5.46 -21.95
CA ASP A 138 30.73 4.44 -20.92
C ASP A 138 30.93 3.03 -21.48
N LEU A 139 30.31 2.69 -22.63
CA LEU A 139 30.49 1.38 -23.29
C LEU A 139 31.85 1.25 -24.02
N ASN A 140 32.46 2.38 -24.40
CA ASN A 140 33.73 2.39 -25.11
C ASN A 140 34.96 2.36 -24.18
N GLU A 141 34.82 2.68 -22.89
CA GLU A 141 35.93 2.51 -21.92
C GLU A 141 36.25 1.04 -21.61
N GLY A 142 35.33 0.11 -21.91
CA GLY A 142 35.51 -1.32 -21.68
C GLY A 142 36.03 -2.14 -22.87
N ARG A 143 36.12 -1.56 -24.08
CA ARG A 143 36.65 -2.28 -25.26
C ARG A 143 38.15 -2.04 -25.36
N GLN A 144 38.94 -2.94 -24.79
CA GLN A 144 40.35 -3.04 -25.16
C GLN A 144 40.47 -3.35 -26.65
N SER A 145 41.31 -2.56 -27.32
CA SER A 145 41.66 -2.64 -28.72
C SER A 145 42.05 -4.06 -29.15
N THR A 146 41.24 -4.70 -29.98
CA THR A 146 41.71 -5.76 -30.88
C THR A 146 41.85 -5.15 -32.27
N SER A 147 43.05 -4.62 -32.54
CA SER A 147 43.50 -4.16 -33.84
C SER A 147 43.58 -5.34 -34.81
N ASN A 148 42.88 -5.22 -35.95
CA ASN A 148 43.22 -5.71 -37.30
C ASN A 148 41.97 -6.24 -38.03
N ALA A 149 41.16 -5.31 -38.53
CA ALA A 149 40.27 -5.56 -39.66
C ALA A 149 40.77 -4.70 -40.85
N PRO A 150 40.87 -5.23 -42.08
CA PRO A 150 41.27 -4.43 -43.24
C PRO A 150 40.22 -3.37 -43.53
N THR A 151 40.67 -2.16 -43.84
CA THR A 151 39.84 -1.01 -44.24
C THR A 151 38.97 -1.36 -45.45
N PRO A 152 37.64 -1.17 -45.37
CA PRO A 152 36.77 -1.19 -46.55
C PRO A 152 37.10 -0.02 -47.48
N ILE A 153 37.18 -0.32 -48.77
CA ILE A 153 37.33 0.64 -49.86
C ILE A 153 36.20 1.68 -49.78
N GLU A 154 36.56 2.96 -49.66
CA GLU A 154 35.65 4.10 -49.69
C GLU A 154 34.98 4.18 -51.06
N ASN A 155 33.71 3.77 -51.12
CA ASN A 155 32.77 4.31 -52.10
C ASN A 155 31.96 5.38 -51.37
N ASP A 156 32.16 6.64 -51.77
CA ASP A 156 31.41 7.81 -51.35
C ASP A 156 29.93 7.71 -51.77
N ASP A 157 29.14 6.99 -51.00
CA ASP A 157 27.71 7.25 -50.86
C ASP A 157 27.44 7.49 -49.39
N LYS A 158 27.37 8.77 -49.01
CA LYS A 158 26.89 9.21 -47.70
C LYS A 158 25.42 8.78 -47.57
N MET A 159 25.21 7.57 -47.06
CA MET A 159 23.93 7.17 -46.53
C MET A 159 23.69 8.05 -45.30
N GLU A 160 22.89 9.11 -45.47
CA GLU A 160 22.35 9.91 -44.37
C GLU A 160 21.73 8.94 -43.35
N LEU A 161 22.43 8.72 -42.23
CA LEU A 161 21.79 8.15 -41.05
C LEU A 161 20.77 9.20 -40.60
N ASP A 162 19.52 8.95 -40.93
CA ASP A 162 18.38 9.75 -40.54
C ASP A 162 18.41 9.93 -39.00
N ASP A 163 18.78 11.12 -38.56
CA ASP A 163 18.92 11.56 -37.15
C ASP A 163 17.61 11.39 -36.35
N THR A 164 16.51 11.10 -37.04
CA THR A 164 15.20 10.82 -36.46
C THR A 164 15.15 9.50 -35.68
N ASN A 165 16.05 8.54 -35.95
CA ASN A 165 16.00 7.22 -35.31
C ASN A 165 16.79 7.13 -33.97
N ASN A 166 17.52 8.18 -33.59
CA ASN A 166 18.28 8.21 -32.34
C ASN A 166 17.48 8.74 -31.13
N LYS A 167 16.20 9.07 -31.33
CA LYS A 167 15.29 9.47 -30.27
C LYS A 167 14.69 8.24 -29.57
N VAL A 168 15.55 7.41 -29.00
CA VAL A 168 15.14 6.28 -28.17
C VAL A 168 14.54 6.84 -26.88
N ILE A 169 13.22 7.03 -26.88
CA ILE A 169 12.43 7.29 -25.68
C ILE A 169 12.46 6.01 -24.83
N ARG A 170 13.49 5.85 -24.00
CA ARG A 170 13.49 4.89 -22.88
C ARG A 170 13.01 5.59 -21.62
N SER A 171 11.73 5.95 -21.61
CA SER A 171 11.09 6.61 -20.44
C SER A 171 10.20 5.66 -19.60
N VAL A 172 10.23 4.35 -19.84
CA VAL A 172 9.10 3.47 -19.44
C VAL A 172 9.41 2.37 -18.41
N THR A 173 10.66 1.98 -18.14
CA THR A 173 10.92 0.63 -17.58
C THR A 173 11.24 0.53 -16.09
N LEU A 174 10.87 1.50 -15.25
CA LEU A 174 10.89 1.30 -13.79
C LEU A 174 9.51 0.98 -13.19
N ASN A 175 8.44 1.06 -13.97
CA ASN A 175 7.07 0.85 -13.49
C ASN A 175 6.55 -0.58 -13.71
N ILE A 176 7.43 -1.49 -14.11
CA ILE A 176 7.09 -2.89 -14.34
C ILE A 176 7.25 -3.65 -13.02
N SER A 177 6.26 -4.45 -12.64
CA SER A 177 6.36 -5.33 -11.45
C SER A 177 7.69 -6.08 -11.45
N ARG A 178 8.34 -6.18 -10.29
CA ARG A 178 9.64 -6.83 -10.12
C ARG A 178 9.71 -8.20 -10.78
N GLU A 179 8.62 -8.96 -10.71
CA GLU A 179 8.55 -10.28 -11.35
C GLU A 179 8.53 -10.22 -12.88
N LYS A 180 7.82 -9.27 -13.46
CA LYS A 180 7.84 -9.06 -14.91
C LYS A 180 9.20 -8.51 -15.37
N ALA A 181 9.84 -7.64 -14.58
CA ALA A 181 11.20 -7.15 -14.87
C ALA A 181 12.22 -8.31 -14.86
N LYS A 182 12.15 -9.22 -13.89
CA LYS A 182 13.00 -10.43 -13.85
C LYS A 182 12.82 -11.30 -15.09
N ARG A 183 11.58 -11.56 -15.51
CA ARG A 183 11.29 -12.38 -16.70
C ARG A 183 11.82 -11.76 -17.98
N ILE A 184 11.68 -10.43 -18.12
CA ILE A 184 12.23 -9.72 -19.27
C ILE A 184 13.75 -9.83 -19.24
N ASN A 185 14.39 -9.59 -18.10
CA ASN A 185 15.85 -9.70 -17.97
C ASN A 185 16.36 -11.10 -18.29
N SER A 186 15.69 -12.16 -17.82
CA SER A 186 16.10 -13.53 -18.16
C SER A 186 16.00 -13.79 -19.66
N GLY A 187 14.89 -13.40 -20.30
CA GLY A 187 14.74 -13.57 -21.76
C GLY A 187 15.77 -12.77 -22.56
N LEU A 188 16.11 -11.56 -22.13
CA LEU A 188 17.17 -10.76 -22.75
C LEU A 188 18.55 -11.41 -22.60
N ILE A 189 18.84 -12.04 -21.45
CA ILE A 189 20.08 -12.78 -21.24
C ILE A 189 20.17 -13.97 -22.20
N ASP A 190 19.07 -14.71 -22.35
CA ASP A 190 19.01 -15.85 -23.28
C ASP A 190 19.20 -15.40 -24.74
N GLU A 191 18.57 -14.29 -25.14
CA GLU A 191 18.72 -13.71 -26.47
C GLU A 191 20.16 -13.22 -26.74
N ILE A 192 20.79 -12.58 -25.74
CA ILE A 192 22.21 -12.18 -25.84
C ILE A 192 23.09 -13.41 -26.04
N ALA A 193 22.87 -14.48 -25.28
CA ALA A 193 23.63 -15.72 -25.43
C ALA A 193 23.46 -16.35 -26.83
N GLU A 194 22.24 -16.34 -27.38
CA GLU A 194 21.98 -16.82 -28.74
C GLU A 194 22.71 -15.96 -29.79
N LEU A 195 22.67 -14.64 -29.65
CA LEU A 195 23.33 -13.71 -30.56
C LEU A 195 24.85 -13.85 -30.51
N GLU A 196 25.43 -14.07 -29.34
CA GLU A 196 26.87 -14.33 -29.18
C GLU A 196 27.29 -15.65 -29.86
N ALA A 197 26.52 -16.73 -29.67
CA ALA A 197 26.78 -18.00 -30.37
C ALA A 197 26.67 -17.84 -31.90
N ARG A 198 25.66 -17.10 -32.38
CA ARG A 198 25.48 -16.84 -33.81
C ARG A 198 26.62 -16.00 -34.37
N LYS A 199 27.08 -14.99 -33.62
CA LYS A 199 28.26 -14.19 -33.97
C LYS A 199 29.49 -15.09 -34.12
N GLU A 200 29.73 -16.00 -33.18
CA GLU A 200 30.85 -16.94 -33.26
C GLU A 200 30.75 -17.85 -34.48
N MET A 201 29.56 -18.36 -34.81
CA MET A 201 29.35 -19.15 -36.04
C MET A 201 29.66 -18.34 -37.30
N TYR A 202 29.24 -17.07 -37.36
CA TYR A 202 29.57 -16.19 -38.48
C TYR A 202 31.08 -15.91 -38.57
N GLU A 203 31.76 -15.67 -37.46
CA GLU A 203 33.22 -15.51 -37.42
C GLU A 203 33.95 -16.76 -37.92
N ARG A 204 33.52 -17.96 -37.50
CA ARG A 204 34.08 -19.22 -38.01
C ARG A 204 33.87 -19.38 -39.51
N THR A 205 32.65 -19.12 -39.99
CA THR A 205 32.31 -19.22 -41.43
C THR A 205 33.10 -18.20 -42.25
N TRP A 206 33.29 -16.99 -41.71
CA TRP A 206 34.09 -15.95 -42.33
C TRP A 206 35.57 -16.36 -42.44
N ASN A 207 36.15 -16.87 -41.37
CA ASN A 207 37.53 -17.36 -41.38
C ASN A 207 37.71 -18.52 -42.35
N GLN A 208 36.78 -19.49 -42.37
CA GLN A 208 36.83 -20.58 -43.34
C GLN A 208 36.75 -20.08 -44.79
N ARG A 209 35.89 -19.09 -45.08
CA ARG A 209 35.83 -18.48 -46.41
C ARG A 209 37.11 -17.75 -46.77
N LYS A 210 37.73 -17.09 -45.79
CA LYS A 210 39.02 -16.40 -45.96
C LYS A 210 40.13 -17.39 -46.29
N ASP A 211 40.19 -18.52 -45.58
CA ASP A 211 41.18 -19.58 -45.82
C ASP A 211 40.98 -20.22 -47.20
N ASN A 212 39.74 -20.57 -47.56
CA ASN A 212 39.41 -21.07 -48.90
C ASN A 212 39.78 -20.07 -49.99
N PHE A 213 39.54 -18.77 -49.76
CA PHE A 213 39.91 -17.73 -50.72
C PHE A 213 41.43 -17.59 -50.83
N GLN A 214 42.16 -17.72 -49.72
CA GLN A 214 43.62 -17.73 -49.73
C GLN A 214 44.18 -18.93 -50.51
N GLU A 215 43.60 -20.12 -50.34
CA GLU A 215 43.96 -21.31 -51.13
C GLU A 215 43.73 -21.08 -52.64
N ILE A 216 42.61 -20.47 -53.02
CA ILE A 216 42.34 -20.10 -54.42
C ILE A 216 43.38 -19.10 -54.94
N LEU A 217 43.75 -18.09 -54.14
CA LEU A 217 44.78 -17.12 -54.53
C LEU A 217 46.15 -17.79 -54.71
N GLU A 218 46.55 -18.68 -53.81
CA GLU A 218 47.78 -19.46 -53.94
C GLU A 218 47.75 -20.37 -55.18
N GLY A 219 46.60 -21.00 -55.46
CA GLY A 219 46.37 -21.78 -56.68
C GLY A 219 46.51 -20.94 -57.94
N LEU A 220 45.93 -19.74 -57.97
CA LEU A 220 46.07 -18.78 -59.08
C LEU A 220 47.52 -18.31 -59.26
N GLN A 221 48.25 -18.09 -58.17
CA GLN A 221 49.67 -17.74 -58.24
C GLN A 221 50.51 -18.89 -58.79
N ARG A 222 50.28 -20.13 -58.35
CA ARG A 222 50.95 -21.33 -58.90
C ARG A 222 50.63 -21.52 -60.37
N PHE A 223 49.36 -21.38 -60.75
CA PHE A 223 48.95 -21.45 -62.15
C PHE A 223 49.65 -20.38 -62.98
N ARG A 224 49.75 -19.14 -62.49
CA ARG A 224 50.51 -18.08 -63.15
C ARG A 224 51.99 -18.44 -63.28
N SER A 225 52.62 -18.99 -62.24
CA SER A 225 54.02 -19.44 -62.31
C SER A 225 54.21 -20.56 -63.33
N GLN A 226 53.31 -21.55 -63.38
CA GLN A 226 53.33 -22.62 -64.38
C GLN A 226 53.16 -22.08 -65.79
N VAL A 227 52.22 -21.15 -66.02
CA VAL A 227 52.03 -20.51 -67.33
C VAL A 227 53.27 -19.72 -67.74
N LEU A 228 53.94 -19.03 -66.81
CA LEU A 228 55.19 -18.32 -67.11
C LEU A 228 56.35 -19.27 -67.37
N GLU A 229 56.44 -20.38 -66.65
CA GLU A 229 57.47 -21.40 -66.84
C GLU A 229 57.25 -22.17 -68.15
N GLU A 230 56.03 -22.58 -68.47
CA GLU A 230 55.64 -23.12 -69.78
C GLU A 230 55.94 -22.14 -70.91
N LYS A 231 55.71 -20.84 -70.70
CA LYS A 231 56.05 -19.81 -71.68
C LYS A 231 57.57 -19.66 -71.85
N MET A 232 58.35 -19.63 -70.76
CA MET A 232 59.81 -19.57 -70.84
C MET A 232 60.42 -20.85 -71.42
N GLU A 233 59.78 -22.00 -71.20
CA GLU A 233 60.18 -23.27 -71.81
C GLU A 233 59.83 -23.29 -73.30
N GLN A 234 58.67 -22.75 -73.70
CA GLN A 234 58.35 -22.50 -75.11
C GLN A 234 59.38 -21.57 -75.76
N GLU A 235 59.75 -20.48 -75.12
CA GLU A 235 60.79 -19.57 -75.62
C GLU A 235 62.15 -20.29 -75.74
N ARG A 236 62.55 -21.12 -74.75
CA ARG A 236 63.76 -21.96 -74.84
C ARG A 236 63.71 -23.04 -75.92
N GLN A 237 62.54 -23.58 -76.18
CA GLN A 237 62.32 -24.62 -77.17
C GLN A 237 62.20 -24.03 -78.58
N GLU A 238 61.76 -22.78 -78.70
CA GLU A 238 61.87 -21.95 -79.91
C GLU A 238 63.33 -21.58 -80.17
N GLU A 239 64.11 -21.17 -79.16
CA GLU A 239 65.56 -20.92 -79.29
C GLU A 239 66.35 -22.20 -79.66
N MET A 240 66.05 -23.36 -79.08
CA MET A 240 66.67 -24.64 -79.49
C MET A 240 66.26 -25.08 -80.90
N ASN A 241 65.03 -24.78 -81.34
CA ASN A 241 64.62 -25.03 -82.72
C ASN A 241 65.24 -24.01 -83.71
N GLU A 242 65.60 -22.81 -83.27
CA GLU A 242 66.41 -21.86 -84.04
C GLU A 242 67.88 -22.33 -84.12
N GLU A 243 68.48 -22.84 -83.05
CA GLU A 243 69.83 -23.43 -83.07
C GLU A 243 69.91 -24.73 -83.89
N ASP A 244 68.87 -25.59 -83.87
CA ASP A 244 68.79 -26.78 -84.74
C ASP A 244 68.55 -26.41 -86.22
N ASN A 245 67.92 -25.26 -86.51
CA ASN A 245 67.85 -24.72 -87.87
C ASN A 245 69.20 -24.11 -88.32
N GLU A 246 69.96 -23.46 -87.43
CA GLU A 246 71.32 -22.97 -87.75
C GLU A 246 72.35 -24.10 -87.89
N ALA A 247 72.25 -25.19 -87.11
CA ALA A 247 73.13 -26.36 -87.22
C ALA A 247 72.83 -27.27 -88.43
N ASN A 248 71.62 -27.18 -88.99
CA ASN A 248 71.21 -27.90 -90.21
C ASN A 248 71.47 -27.08 -91.49
N ASP A 249 71.66 -25.76 -91.39
CA ASP A 249 72.11 -24.88 -92.50
C ASP A 249 73.64 -24.90 -92.71
N GLU A 250 74.45 -25.40 -91.76
CA GLU A 250 75.92 -25.53 -91.93
C GLU A 250 76.37 -26.91 -92.50
N LYS A 251 75.43 -27.84 -92.79
CA LYS A 251 75.72 -29.17 -93.36
C LYS A 251 74.88 -29.56 -94.59
N MET A 252 74.24 -28.61 -95.27
CA MET A 252 73.80 -28.76 -96.65
C MET A 252 74.38 -27.64 -97.54
N ASP A 253 74.96 -28.04 -98.66
CA ASP A 253 75.44 -27.21 -99.77
C ASP A 253 76.73 -26.39 -99.58
N THR A 254 77.87 -27.04 -99.37
CA THR A 254 78.71 -27.61 -100.45
C THR A 254 78.00 -28.39 -101.59
N THR A 255 77.25 -27.70 -102.46
CA THR A 255 76.96 -28.13 -103.85
C THR A 255 76.60 -26.94 -104.75
N SER A 256 77.58 -26.08 -105.06
CA SER A 256 77.83 -25.46 -106.38
C SER A 256 78.92 -24.41 -106.30
#